data_AF-A0A517YF13-F1
#
_entry.id   AF-A0A517YF13-F1
#
_cell.length_a   1.000
_cell.length_b   1.000
_cell.length_c   1.000
_cell.angle_alpha   90.00
_cell.angle_beta   90.00
_cell.angle_gamma   90.00
#
_symmetry.space_group_name_H-M   'P 1'
#
loop_
_entity.id
_entity.type
_entity.pdbx_description
1 polymer ?
#
loop_
_entity_poly.entity_id
_entity_poly.type
_entity_poly.pdbx_seq_one_letter_code
_entity_poly.pdbx_strand_id
1 'polypeptide(L)'
;MQVPRRSRNGQKRLCISRDYHTVRVDYAPVLKVGKPPEEQPKTARRLRTRVRKGEVVNAVKVARKYQTFLERPEVLGYQQAAKKFGVSKPVISTYLAILNRLPTSFVEWLENCPDKLVVAFFSERRLRPVTRIEGDQEKVNVLRALLNQCLGELEEENQALERLRALLETEVTPSDSEDSSFPPPRAFRAIQLD
;
A
#
# COMPACT_ATOMS: atom_id res chain seq x y z
N MET A 1 -37.93 -23.60 26.69
CA MET A 1 -36.67 -23.63 25.91
C MET A 1 -36.99 -23.53 24.43
N GLN A 2 -36.91 -22.33 23.86
CA GLN A 2 -36.94 -22.07 22.42
C GLN A 2 -36.00 -20.90 22.15
N VAL A 3 -35.01 -21.14 21.28
CA VAL A 3 -33.90 -20.22 21.00
C VAL A 3 -34.36 -19.13 20.03
N PRO A 4 -34.20 -17.83 20.33
CA PRO A 4 -34.55 -16.78 19.39
C PRO A 4 -33.50 -16.67 18.26
N ARG A 5 -34.00 -16.68 17.02
CA ARG A 5 -33.23 -16.54 15.78
C ARG A 5 -32.61 -15.13 15.70
N ARG A 6 -31.31 -15.07 15.40
CA ARG A 6 -30.58 -13.81 15.13
C ARG A 6 -31.08 -13.18 13.83
N SER A 7 -31.86 -12.11 13.95
CA SER A 7 -32.13 -11.18 12.85
C SER A 7 -30.84 -10.39 12.54
N ARG A 8 -30.40 -10.43 11.28
CA ARG A 8 -29.10 -9.92 10.81
C ARG A 8 -29.07 -8.40 10.60
N ASN A 9 -30.20 -7.71 10.67
CA ASN A 9 -30.31 -6.26 10.47
C ASN A 9 -31.18 -5.65 11.56
N GLY A 10 -30.56 -5.34 12.71
CA GLY A 10 -31.19 -4.65 13.82
C GLY A 10 -31.02 -3.14 13.71
N GLN A 11 -31.73 -2.47 12.80
CA GLN A 11 -31.95 -1.03 12.95
C GLN A 11 -33.16 -0.81 13.86
N LYS A 12 -32.92 -0.70 15.16
CA LYS A 12 -33.84 -0.02 16.07
C LYS A 12 -33.44 1.45 16.12
N ARG A 13 -34.26 2.31 15.50
CA ARG A 13 -34.14 3.76 15.64
C ARG A 13 -34.52 4.13 17.08
N LEU A 14 -33.53 4.56 17.85
CA LEU A 14 -33.74 5.44 18.99
C LEU A 14 -33.13 6.79 18.62
N CYS A 15 -33.99 7.79 18.66
CA CYS A 15 -33.76 9.16 18.23
C CYS A 15 -32.80 9.83 19.22
N ILE A 16 -31.51 9.86 18.88
CA ILE A 16 -30.46 10.87 19.12
C ILE A 16 -29.24 10.27 18.41
N SER A 17 -29.06 10.58 17.12
CA SER A 17 -27.90 10.10 16.36
C SER A 17 -26.67 10.88 16.80
N ARG A 18 -26.10 10.53 17.96
CA ARG A 18 -24.72 10.87 18.25
C ARG A 18 -23.87 9.96 17.39
N ASP A 19 -23.15 10.54 16.44
CA ASP A 19 -22.13 9.81 15.69
C ASP A 19 -21.04 9.39 16.67
N TYR A 20 -20.70 8.10 16.69
CA TYR A 20 -19.59 7.56 17.46
C TYR A 20 -18.55 7.00 16.49
N HIS A 21 -17.28 7.18 16.82
CA HIS A 21 -16.16 6.55 16.10
C HIS A 21 -15.20 5.89 17.08
N THR A 22 -14.50 4.86 16.62
CA THR A 22 -13.56 4.10 17.45
C THR A 22 -12.15 4.68 17.30
N VAL A 23 -11.53 5.08 18.41
CA VAL A 23 -10.12 5.51 18.49
C VAL A 23 -9.36 4.47 19.29
N ARG A 24 -8.10 4.19 18.92
CA ARG A 24 -7.21 3.40 19.77
C ARG A 24 -6.48 4.30 20.75
N VAL A 25 -6.69 4.08 22.04
CA VAL A 25 -5.93 4.69 23.13
C VAL A 25 -5.24 3.52 23.83
N ASP A 26 -3.90 3.55 23.91
CA ASP A 26 -3.11 2.49 24.56
C ASP A 26 -3.46 1.06 24.08
N TYR A 27 -3.56 0.89 22.76
CA TYR A 27 -3.94 -0.37 22.09
C TYR A 27 -5.37 -0.87 22.37
N ALA A 28 -6.15 -0.20 23.21
CA ALA A 28 -7.55 -0.51 23.47
C ALA A 28 -8.49 0.31 22.55
N PRO A 29 -9.56 -0.30 22.00
CA PRO A 29 -10.57 0.45 21.25
C PRO A 29 -11.48 1.23 22.20
N VAL A 30 -11.53 2.55 22.05
CA VAL A 30 -12.39 3.47 22.81
C VAL A 30 -13.36 4.15 21.85
N LEU A 31 -14.64 4.20 22.22
CA LEU A 31 -15.67 4.92 21.47
C LEU A 31 -15.66 6.40 21.84
N LYS A 32 -15.42 7.27 20.86
CA LYS A 32 -15.52 8.73 21.01
C LYS A 32 -16.75 9.26 20.27
N VAL A 33 -17.41 10.24 20.88
CA VAL A 33 -18.53 10.96 20.29
C VAL A 33 -17.99 12.00 19.30
N GLY A 34 -18.63 12.11 18.13
CA GLY A 34 -18.32 13.10 17.10
C GLY A 34 -17.95 12.49 15.76
N LYS A 35 -17.77 13.36 14.76
CA LYS A 35 -17.32 12.99 13.41
C LYS A 35 -15.94 12.30 13.52
N PRO A 36 -15.72 11.17 12.81
CA PRO A 36 -14.42 10.52 12.81
C PRO A 36 -13.34 11.53 12.38
N PRO A 37 -12.15 11.50 12.99
CA PRO A 37 -11.02 12.28 12.48
C PRO A 37 -10.82 11.89 11.02
N GLU A 38 -10.49 12.87 10.18
CA GLU A 38 -10.19 12.61 8.77
C GLU A 38 -9.14 11.50 8.72
N GLU A 39 -9.48 10.40 8.03
CA GLU A 39 -8.55 9.30 7.90
C GLU A 39 -7.33 9.83 7.16
N GLN A 40 -6.23 10.04 7.89
CA GLN A 40 -4.94 10.31 7.27
C GLN A 40 -4.72 9.22 6.22
N PRO A 41 -4.39 9.59 4.96
CA PRO A 41 -4.30 8.62 3.88
C PRO A 41 -3.27 7.55 4.26
N LYS A 42 -3.76 6.36 4.61
CA LYS A 42 -2.93 5.21 5.04
C LYS A 42 -2.13 4.61 3.88
N THR A 43 -1.99 5.32 2.76
CA THR A 43 -1.70 4.75 1.44
C THR A 43 -0.20 4.64 1.19
N ALA A 44 0.56 5.69 1.47
CA ALA A 44 1.96 5.77 1.05
C ALA A 44 2.92 4.98 1.99
N ARG A 45 2.72 5.03 3.32
CA ARG A 45 3.43 4.14 4.27
C ARG A 45 3.21 2.66 3.98
N ARG A 46 2.01 2.28 3.52
CA ARG A 46 1.70 0.90 3.10
C ARG A 46 2.42 0.53 1.81
N LEU A 47 2.51 1.45 0.84
CA LEU A 47 3.27 1.26 -0.40
C LEU A 47 4.75 0.98 -0.10
N ARG A 48 5.40 1.78 0.74
CA ARG A 48 6.78 1.54 1.20
C ARG A 48 6.94 0.22 1.94
N THR A 49 5.98 -0.14 2.79
CA THR A 49 6.00 -1.44 3.47
C THR A 49 5.97 -2.59 2.46
N ARG A 50 5.17 -2.50 1.39
CA ARG A 50 5.14 -3.50 0.31
C ARG A 50 6.44 -3.52 -0.49
N VAL A 51 6.99 -2.36 -0.82
CA VAL A 51 8.29 -2.25 -1.51
C VAL A 51 9.40 -2.87 -0.66
N ARG A 52 9.45 -2.56 0.64
CA ARG A 52 10.45 -3.09 1.59
C ARG A 52 10.35 -4.60 1.76
N LYS A 53 9.12 -5.14 1.72
CA LYS A 53 8.87 -6.59 1.74
C LYS A 53 9.21 -7.30 0.42
N GLY A 54 9.53 -6.55 -0.64
CA GLY A 54 9.80 -7.14 -1.96
C GLY A 54 8.57 -7.70 -2.66
N GLU A 55 7.36 -7.43 -2.15
CA GLU A 55 6.09 -7.96 -2.68
C GLU A 55 5.59 -7.20 -3.92
N VAL A 56 6.37 -6.22 -4.40
CA VAL A 56 5.96 -5.34 -5.49
C VAL A 56 6.33 -6.00 -6.81
N VAL A 57 5.29 -6.40 -7.53
CA VAL A 57 5.42 -7.00 -8.85
C VAL A 57 4.81 -6.05 -9.87
N ASN A 58 5.56 -5.75 -10.93
CA ASN A 58 5.05 -4.95 -12.03
C ASN A 58 3.97 -5.73 -12.78
N ALA A 59 2.74 -5.21 -12.73
CA ALA A 59 1.57 -5.86 -13.31
C ALA A 59 1.70 -6.04 -14.84
N VAL A 60 2.35 -5.10 -15.52
CA VAL A 60 2.58 -5.16 -16.97
C VAL A 60 3.57 -6.29 -17.31
N LYS A 61 4.66 -6.40 -16.56
CA LYS A 61 5.64 -7.50 -16.75
C LYS A 61 5.02 -8.87 -16.52
N VAL A 62 4.12 -8.99 -15.54
CA VAL A 62 3.37 -10.23 -15.31
C VAL A 62 2.44 -10.54 -16.47
N ALA A 63 1.71 -9.53 -16.97
CA ALA A 63 0.84 -9.69 -18.11
C ALA A 63 1.59 -10.11 -19.38
N ARG A 64 2.77 -9.52 -19.65
CA ARG A 64 3.66 -9.91 -20.75
C ARG A 64 4.13 -11.36 -20.63
N LYS A 65 4.46 -11.83 -19.42
CA LYS A 65 4.79 -13.25 -19.17
C LYS A 65 3.63 -14.18 -19.52
N TYR A 66 2.39 -13.77 -19.25
CA TYR A 66 1.23 -14.57 -19.65
C TYR A 66 0.98 -14.53 -21.15
N GLN A 67 1.09 -13.35 -21.77
CA GLN A 67 0.96 -13.19 -23.22
C GLN A 67 1.96 -14.07 -23.97
N THR A 68 3.26 -13.95 -23.65
CA THR A 68 4.33 -14.74 -24.27
C THR A 68 4.18 -16.25 -24.07
N PHE A 69 3.54 -16.68 -22.97
CA PHE A 69 3.21 -18.09 -22.78
C PHE A 69 2.07 -18.56 -23.68
N LEU A 70 1.06 -17.71 -23.88
CA LEU A 70 -0.12 -18.02 -24.71
C LEU A 70 0.16 -17.92 -26.21
N GLU A 71 1.17 -17.14 -26.62
CA GLU A 71 1.62 -17.05 -28.02
C GLU A 71 2.30 -18.35 -28.50
N ARG A 72 2.61 -19.29 -27.60
CA ARG A 72 3.23 -20.57 -27.96
C ARG A 72 2.21 -21.48 -28.64
N PRO A 73 2.56 -22.13 -29.78
CA PRO A 73 1.63 -22.98 -30.52
C PRO A 73 1.19 -24.23 -29.73
N GLU A 74 1.94 -24.63 -28.70
CA GLU A 74 1.62 -25.75 -27.81
C GLU A 74 0.48 -25.44 -26.82
N VAL A 75 0.17 -24.17 -26.58
CA VAL A 75 -0.75 -23.75 -25.52
C VAL A 75 -2.13 -23.48 -26.10
N LEU A 76 -3.06 -24.39 -25.84
CA LEU A 76 -4.42 -24.35 -26.41
C LEU A 76 -5.35 -23.31 -25.76
N GLY A 77 -4.98 -22.74 -24.61
CA GLY A 77 -5.77 -21.65 -24.03
C GLY A 77 -5.49 -21.32 -22.56
N TYR A 78 -6.28 -20.37 -22.03
CA TYR A 78 -6.09 -19.79 -20.70
C TYR A 78 -6.10 -20.81 -19.54
N GLN A 79 -6.74 -21.96 -19.70
CA GLN A 79 -6.78 -23.00 -18.66
C GLN A 79 -5.42 -23.69 -18.47
N GLN A 80 -4.64 -23.86 -19.54
CA GLN A 80 -3.29 -24.42 -19.45
C GLN A 80 -2.32 -23.40 -18.83
N ALA A 81 -2.44 -22.13 -19.20
CA ALA A 81 -1.71 -21.04 -18.53
C ALA A 81 -2.02 -20.98 -17.04
N ALA A 82 -3.29 -21.10 -16.66
CA ALA A 82 -3.73 -21.14 -15.26
C ALA A 82 -3.08 -22.29 -14.48
N LYS A 83 -3.07 -23.50 -15.04
CA LYS A 83 -2.41 -24.66 -14.44
C LYS A 83 -0.91 -24.45 -14.28
N LYS A 84 -0.23 -23.91 -15.31
CA LYS A 84 1.23 -23.70 -15.27
C LYS A 84 1.66 -22.66 -14.25
N PHE A 85 0.95 -21.54 -14.18
CA PHE A 85 1.30 -20.44 -13.29
C PHE A 85 0.66 -20.54 -11.90
N GLY A 86 -0.17 -21.56 -11.64
CA GLY A 86 -0.84 -21.75 -10.35
C GLY A 86 -1.87 -20.66 -10.03
N VAL A 87 -2.41 -19.99 -11.05
CA VAL A 87 -3.38 -18.88 -10.91
C VAL A 87 -4.71 -19.25 -11.55
N SER A 88 -5.78 -18.55 -11.17
CA SER A 88 -7.09 -18.80 -11.76
C SER A 88 -7.21 -18.19 -13.18
N LYS A 89 -8.03 -18.79 -14.04
CA LYS A 89 -8.32 -18.28 -15.40
C LYS A 89 -8.75 -16.79 -15.40
N PRO A 90 -9.61 -16.31 -14.48
CA PRO A 90 -10.00 -14.90 -14.41
C PRO A 90 -8.82 -13.96 -14.11
N VAL A 91 -7.83 -14.41 -13.34
CA VAL A 91 -6.63 -13.62 -13.04
C VAL A 91 -5.85 -13.37 -14.33
N ILE A 92 -5.59 -14.40 -15.12
CA ILE A 92 -4.89 -14.26 -16.41
C ILE A 92 -5.66 -13.33 -17.34
N SER A 93 -6.98 -13.51 -17.45
CA SER A 93 -7.82 -12.63 -18.27
C SER A 93 -7.74 -11.16 -17.82
N THR A 94 -7.65 -10.91 -16.51
CA THR A 94 -7.54 -9.55 -15.97
C THR A 94 -6.18 -8.93 -16.32
N TYR A 95 -5.09 -9.69 -16.21
CA TYR A 95 -3.77 -9.23 -16.62
C TYR A 95 -3.68 -8.97 -18.13
N LEU A 96 -4.28 -9.80 -18.97
CA LEU A 96 -4.31 -9.55 -20.41
C LEU A 96 -5.16 -8.32 -20.77
N ALA A 97 -6.23 -8.04 -20.00
CA ALA A 97 -7.02 -6.83 -20.19
C ALA A 97 -6.19 -5.56 -19.92
N ILE A 98 -5.21 -5.59 -19.02
CA ILE A 98 -4.29 -4.47 -18.77
C ILE A 98 -3.49 -4.15 -20.03
N LEU A 99 -3.03 -5.15 -20.79
CA LEU A 99 -2.27 -4.93 -22.03
C LEU A 99 -3.16 -4.45 -23.18
N ASN A 100 -4.34 -5.05 -23.33
CA ASN A 100 -5.16 -4.85 -24.52
C ASN A 100 -6.12 -3.66 -24.43
N ARG A 101 -6.48 -3.20 -23.22
CA ARG A 101 -7.51 -2.17 -23.03
C ARG A 101 -6.98 -0.84 -22.52
N LEU A 102 -5.75 -0.80 -22.03
CA LEU A 102 -5.10 0.45 -21.62
C LEU A 102 -4.34 1.07 -22.79
N PRO A 103 -4.14 2.40 -22.79
CA PRO A 103 -3.32 3.06 -23.80
C PRO A 103 -1.91 2.47 -23.86
N THR A 104 -1.44 2.11 -25.06
CA THR A 104 -0.14 1.47 -25.27
C THR A 104 1.02 2.29 -24.71
N SER A 105 0.99 3.61 -24.89
CA SER A 105 1.99 4.54 -24.33
C SER A 105 2.09 4.47 -22.81
N PHE A 106 0.95 4.31 -22.11
CA PHE A 106 0.91 4.16 -20.67
C PHE A 106 1.49 2.81 -20.23
N VAL A 107 1.17 1.74 -20.97
CA VAL A 107 1.67 0.39 -20.68
C VAL A 107 3.19 0.32 -20.85
N GLU A 108 3.73 0.88 -21.94
CA GLU A 108 5.18 0.94 -22.19
C GLU A 108 5.91 1.78 -21.14
N TRP A 109 5.34 2.91 -20.74
CA TRP A 109 5.88 3.73 -19.64
C TRP A 109 5.92 2.94 -18.33
N LEU A 110 4.84 2.26 -17.97
CA LEU A 110 4.76 1.49 -16.72
C LEU A 110 5.67 0.25 -16.74
N GLU A 111 5.90 -0.36 -17.91
CA GLU A 111 6.83 -1.47 -18.08
C GLU A 111 8.28 -1.06 -17.80
N ASN A 112 8.67 0.12 -18.28
CA ASN A 112 10.02 0.65 -18.18
C ASN A 112 10.27 1.52 -16.93
N CYS A 113 9.26 1.68 -16.07
CA CYS A 113 9.37 2.50 -14.87
C CYS A 113 10.38 1.89 -13.87
N PRO A 114 11.43 2.64 -13.48
CA PRO A 114 12.41 2.18 -12.48
C PRO A 114 11.92 2.34 -11.04
N ASP A 115 10.97 3.26 -10.81
CA ASP A 115 10.50 3.58 -9.46
C ASP A 115 9.55 2.50 -8.93
N LYS A 116 10.01 1.80 -7.89
CA LYS A 116 9.25 0.75 -7.23
C LYS A 116 7.98 1.27 -6.54
N LEU A 117 7.94 2.53 -6.13
CA LEU A 117 6.75 3.12 -5.49
C LEU A 117 5.64 3.35 -6.52
N VAL A 118 5.99 3.89 -7.69
CA VAL A 118 5.07 4.05 -8.82
C VAL A 118 4.53 2.68 -9.26
N VAL A 119 5.39 1.68 -9.39
CA VAL A 119 4.99 0.31 -9.72
C VAL A 119 4.09 -0.30 -8.64
N ALA A 120 4.35 -0.02 -7.36
CA ALA A 120 3.51 -0.49 -6.25
C ALA A 120 2.13 0.18 -6.23
N PHE A 121 2.08 1.46 -6.63
CA PHE A 121 0.86 2.25 -6.72
C PHE A 121 -0.04 1.72 -7.83
N PHE A 122 0.49 1.58 -9.06
CA PHE A 122 -0.20 1.03 -10.22
C PHE A 122 -0.29 -0.50 -10.19
N SER A 123 -0.78 -1.03 -9.07
CA SER A 123 -1.08 -2.45 -8.90
C SER A 123 -2.28 -2.89 -9.76
N GLU A 124 -2.37 -4.20 -10.04
CA GLU A 124 -3.48 -4.83 -10.75
C GLU A 124 -4.85 -4.39 -10.20
N ARG A 125 -5.00 -4.30 -8.88
CA ARG A 125 -6.24 -3.87 -8.22
C ARG A 125 -6.68 -2.45 -8.59
N ARG A 126 -5.73 -1.52 -8.78
CA ARG A 126 -6.04 -0.13 -9.16
C ARG A 126 -6.26 0.01 -10.67
N LEU A 127 -5.60 -0.81 -11.48
CA LEU A 127 -5.75 -0.81 -12.95
C LEU A 127 -6.98 -1.55 -13.44
N ARG A 128 -7.43 -2.59 -12.71
CA ARG A 128 -8.58 -3.43 -13.10
C ARG A 128 -9.87 -2.63 -13.34
N PRO A 129 -10.28 -1.65 -12.52
CA PRO A 129 -11.45 -0.81 -12.81
C PRO A 129 -11.31 -0.05 -14.14
N VAL A 130 -10.11 0.47 -14.44
CA VAL A 130 -9.84 1.23 -15.66
C VAL A 130 -10.03 0.35 -16.90
N THR A 131 -9.61 -0.91 -16.85
CA THR A 131 -9.79 -1.85 -17.97
C THR A 131 -11.25 -2.20 -18.28
N ARG A 132 -12.20 -1.87 -17.38
CA ARG A 132 -13.63 -2.14 -17.58
C ARG A 132 -14.38 -1.00 -18.23
N ILE A 133 -13.81 0.21 -18.22
CA ILE A 133 -14.40 1.38 -18.86
C ILE A 133 -14.33 1.16 -20.38
N GLU A 134 -15.39 1.50 -21.10
CA GLU A 134 -15.44 1.33 -22.55
C GLU A 134 -14.89 2.57 -23.28
N GLY A 135 -15.18 3.77 -22.78
CA GLY A 135 -14.75 5.04 -23.38
C GLY A 135 -13.26 5.32 -23.22
N ASP A 136 -12.55 5.53 -24.33
CA ASP A 136 -11.11 5.80 -24.30
C ASP A 136 -10.77 7.12 -23.61
N GLN A 137 -11.58 8.16 -23.81
CA GLN A 137 -11.39 9.45 -23.15
C GLN A 137 -11.60 9.37 -21.63
N GLU A 138 -12.58 8.57 -21.19
CA GLU A 138 -12.85 8.33 -19.77
C GLU A 138 -11.71 7.54 -19.11
N LYS A 139 -11.18 6.51 -19.80
CA LYS A 139 -9.99 5.78 -19.34
C LYS A 139 -8.82 6.74 -19.11
N VAL A 140 -8.55 7.61 -20.09
CA VAL A 140 -7.46 8.60 -19.98
C VAL A 140 -7.69 9.55 -18.81
N ASN A 141 -8.92 10.02 -18.61
CA ASN A 141 -9.25 10.89 -17.47
C ASN A 141 -9.05 10.19 -16.12
N VAL A 142 -9.46 8.93 -16.00
CA VAL A 142 -9.24 8.13 -14.78
C VAL A 142 -7.75 7.86 -14.56
N LEU A 143 -7.00 7.54 -15.63
CA LEU A 143 -5.54 7.38 -15.53
C LEU A 143 -4.85 8.68 -15.11
N ARG A 144 -5.28 9.83 -15.64
CA ARG A 144 -4.79 11.15 -15.19
C ARG A 144 -5.11 11.40 -13.72
N ALA A 145 -6.33 11.11 -13.27
CA ALA A 145 -6.70 11.23 -11.86
C ALA A 145 -5.84 10.33 -10.96
N LEU A 146 -5.57 9.08 -11.39
CA LEU A 146 -4.68 8.17 -10.69
C LEU A 146 -3.23 8.66 -10.67
N LEU A 147 -2.75 9.27 -11.76
CA LEU A 147 -1.42 9.89 -11.81
C LEU A 147 -1.32 11.06 -10.84
N ASN A 148 -2.30 11.96 -10.82
CA ASN A 148 -2.32 13.08 -9.88
C ASN A 148 -2.39 12.60 -8.43
N GLN A 149 -3.15 11.53 -8.16
CA GLN A 149 -3.17 10.91 -6.85
C GLN A 149 -1.81 10.28 -6.49
N CYS A 150 -1.12 9.64 -7.45
CA CYS A 150 0.22 9.11 -7.25
C CYS A 150 1.21 10.23 -6.91
N LEU A 151 1.13 11.36 -7.62
CA LEU A 151 1.97 12.54 -7.35
C LEU A 151 1.70 13.12 -5.97
N GLY A 152 0.42 13.34 -5.63
CA GLY A 152 0.05 13.87 -4.30
C GLY A 152 0.48 12.95 -3.14
N GLU A 153 0.28 11.62 -3.28
CA GLU A 153 0.74 10.66 -2.26
C GLU A 153 2.27 10.67 -2.09
N LEU A 154 3.03 10.96 -3.16
CA LEU A 154 4.49 11.08 -3.09
C LEU A 154 4.94 12.45 -2.54
N GLU A 155 4.24 13.54 -2.88
CA GLU A 155 4.52 14.91 -2.40
C GLU A 155 4.25 15.06 -0.90
N GLU A 156 3.10 14.58 -0.41
CA GLU A 156 2.76 14.59 1.02
C GLU A 156 3.81 13.82 1.84
N GLU A 157 4.35 12.73 1.30
CA GLU A 157 5.43 11.97 1.93
C GLU A 157 6.77 12.70 1.92
N ASN A 158 7.11 13.37 0.81
CA ASN A 158 8.33 14.18 0.74
C ASN A 158 8.29 15.28 1.80
N GLN A 159 7.15 15.96 1.95
CA GLN A 159 6.96 16.95 3.01
C GLN A 159 7.04 16.34 4.42
N ALA A 160 6.49 15.15 4.64
CA ALA A 160 6.59 14.46 5.94
C ALA A 160 8.05 14.08 6.29
N LEU A 161 8.84 13.67 5.30
CA LEU A 161 10.27 13.41 5.46
C LEU A 161 11.05 14.70 5.73
N GLU A 162 10.74 15.79 5.05
CA GLU A 162 11.34 17.11 5.31
C GLU A 162 11.03 17.60 6.72
N ARG A 163 9.79 17.41 7.21
CA ARG A 163 9.43 17.72 8.60
C ARG A 163 10.22 16.86 9.59
N LEU A 164 10.36 15.56 9.35
CA LEU A 164 11.18 14.69 10.19
C LEU A 164 12.65 15.10 10.16
N ARG A 165 13.19 15.46 8.99
CA ARG A 165 14.54 15.98 8.86
C ARG A 165 14.72 17.26 9.66
N ALA A 166 13.79 18.21 9.54
CA ALA A 166 13.83 19.47 10.29
C ALA A 166 13.76 19.21 11.81
N LEU A 167 12.93 18.27 12.26
CA LEU A 167 12.87 17.86 13.68
C LEU A 167 14.21 17.25 14.14
N LEU A 168 14.79 16.37 13.35
CA LEU A 168 16.10 15.78 13.66
C LEU A 168 17.23 16.83 13.65
N GLU A 169 17.19 17.81 12.74
CA GLU A 169 18.13 18.93 12.71
C GLU A 169 18.00 19.83 13.96
N THR A 170 16.81 19.92 14.56
CA THR A 170 16.63 20.61 15.86
C THR A 170 17.04 19.76 17.08
N GLU A 171 17.03 18.43 16.97
CA GLU A 171 17.54 17.53 18.02
C GLU A 171 19.07 17.44 18.02
N VAL A 172 19.72 17.74 16.89
CA VAL A 172 21.18 17.96 16.84
C VAL A 172 21.48 19.38 17.32
N THR A 173 21.28 19.62 18.61
CA THR A 173 22.03 20.67 19.30
C THR A 173 23.48 20.20 19.43
N PRO A 174 24.48 21.01 19.02
CA PRO A 174 25.86 20.78 19.42
C PRO A 174 25.98 21.17 20.90
N SER A 175 25.57 20.28 21.80
CA SER A 175 26.05 20.30 23.18
C SER A 175 27.30 19.41 23.23
N ASP A 176 28.46 20.04 23.10
CA ASP A 176 29.43 20.11 24.20
C ASP A 176 30.77 20.66 23.68
N SER A 177 30.91 21.97 23.86
CA SER A 177 32.16 22.54 24.35
C SER A 177 32.58 21.81 25.63
N GLU A 178 33.79 21.25 25.62
CA GLU A 178 34.68 20.98 26.75
C GLU A 178 34.04 20.53 28.08
N ASP A 179 34.13 19.23 28.40
CA ASP A 179 34.66 18.83 29.71
C ASP A 179 35.19 17.39 29.71
N SER A 180 36.50 17.28 29.82
CA SER A 180 37.24 16.07 30.08
C SER A 180 36.97 15.59 31.52
N SER A 181 36.09 14.61 31.72
CA SER A 181 36.08 13.82 32.95
C SER A 181 35.42 12.46 32.73
N PHE A 182 36.18 11.54 32.15
CA PHE A 182 35.87 10.11 32.30
C PHE A 182 36.13 9.72 33.76
N PRO A 183 35.12 9.23 34.53
CA PRO A 183 35.41 8.63 35.82
C PRO A 183 36.27 7.38 35.59
N PRO A 184 37.32 7.15 36.40
CA PRO A 184 38.20 6.01 36.19
C PRO A 184 37.41 4.69 36.30
N PRO A 185 37.77 3.67 35.49
CA PRO A 185 37.09 2.40 35.52
C PRO A 185 37.21 1.78 36.92
N ARG A 186 36.07 1.36 37.48
CA ARG A 186 36.01 0.65 38.76
C ARG A 186 36.97 -0.54 38.72
N ALA A 187 37.97 -0.55 39.61
CA ALA A 187 38.84 -1.69 39.81
C ALA A 187 37.98 -2.90 40.23
N PHE A 188 37.95 -3.92 39.38
CA PHE A 188 37.35 -5.21 39.72
C PHE A 188 38.12 -5.81 40.90
N ARG A 189 37.50 -5.85 42.08
CA ARG A 189 38.00 -6.69 43.17
C ARG A 189 37.76 -8.15 42.76
N ALA A 190 38.85 -8.88 42.57
CA ALA A 190 38.81 -10.32 42.40
C ALA A 190 38.15 -10.94 43.62
N ILE A 191 37.08 -11.72 43.40
CA ILE A 191 36.48 -12.56 44.42
C ILE A 191 37.43 -13.76 44.58
N GLN A 192 38.15 -13.83 45.70
CA GLN A 192 38.79 -15.07 46.13
C GLN A 192 37.69 -16.01 46.62
N LEU A 193 37.59 -17.18 46.00
CA LEU A 193 36.80 -18.30 46.49
C LEU A 193 37.73 -19.12 47.38
N ASP A 194 37.41 -19.19 48.67
CA ASP A 194 37.89 -20.22 49.60
C ASP A 194 37.10 -21.53 49.40
#